data_AF-A0A8T7KDP5-F1
#
_entry.id   AF-A0A8T7KDP5-F1
#
_cell.length_a   1.000
_cell.length_b   1.000
_cell.length_c   1.000
_cell.angle_alpha   90.00
_cell.angle_beta   90.00
_cell.angle_gamma   90.00
#
_symmetry.space_group_name_H-M   'P 1'
#
loop_
_entity.id
_entity.type
_entity.pdbx_description
1 polymer ?
#
loop_
_entity_poly.entity_id
_entity_poly.type
_entity_poly.pdbx_seq_one_letter_code
_entity_poly.pdbx_strand_id
1 'polypeptide(L)'
;MTFSTETLDAKIIETVPERLRVLLVDDIPENLSLLEEVLGDAGYATVSVLSGAEALQQLRSEQFHLIVADAMMPAIDGFQLCKEVKQSATLAHIPFIIYTGNYVDKEDHQFAKSIGVDAYVMKYDGLATLVQSVNTLAERAYGTRAGTEFAETSSIAQRMNLDDQMFLERHHAIVVKKLEEKMHELEVFSETLSQKTREIQSSEARYRNLFEHASIGIFVLEKQTGRVVDVNAEGLALLRFTHDELLDAEPLSFVVEPETRQAILQSGAFFSKETSFCRRDGVLVDVELGAGPFDDGHNSRMILYVLDITEQKKMRQRMVQTEKMAFLGRLAASIAHDIRNPLSAITLNLQHLAKRLPEGFKDHTSLNFAI
;
A
#
# COMPACT_ATOMS: atom_id res chain seq x y z
N MET A 1 -74.96 46.52 26.73
CA MET A 1 -74.11 45.33 26.87
C MET A 1 -74.71 44.27 25.95
N THR A 2 -74.45 44.36 24.64
CA THR A 2 -73.40 43.62 23.89
C THR A 2 -73.63 42.10 23.83
N PHE A 3 -73.83 41.64 22.59
CA PHE A 3 -73.93 40.31 21.97
C PHE A 3 -73.04 39.22 22.62
N SER A 4 -73.35 37.91 22.53
CA SER A 4 -73.13 37.12 21.31
C SER A 4 -73.83 35.76 21.30
N THR A 5 -74.44 35.46 20.15
CA THR A 5 -74.70 34.13 19.58
C THR A 5 -73.40 33.56 19.01
N GLU A 6 -73.09 32.29 19.26
CA GLU A 6 -72.13 31.53 18.43
C GLU A 6 -72.69 30.16 18.03
N THR A 7 -72.83 30.06 16.72
CA THR A 7 -73.17 28.98 15.79
C THR A 7 -72.03 27.96 15.63
N LEU A 8 -72.36 26.66 15.58
CA LEU A 8 -72.22 25.69 14.46
C LEU A 8 -70.81 25.29 13.95
N ASP A 9 -70.67 23.97 13.87
CA ASP A 9 -69.97 23.14 12.85
C ASP A 9 -68.45 23.26 12.68
N ALA A 10 -67.75 22.40 13.44
CA ALA A 10 -66.37 22.00 13.15
C ALA A 10 -66.33 21.03 11.95
N LYS A 11 -66.08 21.59 10.76
CA LYS A 11 -65.66 20.87 9.56
C LYS A 11 -64.20 20.44 9.76
N ILE A 12 -63.92 19.13 9.69
CA ILE A 12 -62.56 18.58 9.72
C ILE A 12 -61.80 19.15 8.52
N ILE A 13 -60.83 20.03 8.79
CA ILE A 13 -59.90 20.55 7.79
C ILE A 13 -58.77 19.52 7.71
N GLU A 14 -58.62 18.83 6.57
CA GLU A 14 -57.39 18.10 6.25
C GLU A 14 -56.24 19.12 6.22
N THR A 15 -55.40 19.10 7.25
CA THR A 15 -54.25 19.99 7.38
C THR A 15 -53.15 19.56 6.41
N VAL A 16 -52.76 20.46 5.51
CA VAL A 16 -51.57 20.31 4.67
C VAL A 16 -50.33 20.10 5.57
N PRO A 17 -49.47 19.09 5.30
CA PRO A 17 -48.31 18.80 6.16
C PRO A 17 -47.30 19.96 6.22
N GLU A 18 -46.70 20.19 7.39
CA GLU A 18 -45.73 21.29 7.63
C GLU A 18 -44.45 21.19 6.77
N ARG A 19 -44.09 19.98 6.32
CA ARG A 19 -42.98 19.72 5.39
C ARG A 19 -43.39 18.70 4.34
N LEU A 20 -43.10 19.01 3.07
CA LEU A 20 -43.26 18.06 1.97
C LEU A 20 -42.25 16.92 2.15
N ARG A 21 -42.75 15.69 1.95
CA ARG A 21 -41.99 14.46 2.10
C ARG A 21 -41.38 14.01 0.76
N VAL A 22 -40.08 13.79 0.72
CA VAL A 22 -39.34 13.35 -0.45
C VAL A 22 -38.84 11.92 -0.22
N LEU A 23 -39.14 11.01 -1.14
CA LEU A 23 -38.56 9.67 -1.17
C LEU A 23 -37.25 9.69 -1.96
N LEU A 24 -36.16 9.27 -1.33
CA LEU A 24 -34.84 9.16 -1.94
C LEU A 24 -34.54 7.68 -2.20
N VAL A 25 -34.13 7.36 -3.43
CA VAL A 25 -33.87 5.97 -3.87
C VAL A 25 -32.51 5.91 -4.55
N ASP A 26 -31.53 5.25 -3.95
CA ASP A 26 -30.17 5.10 -4.49
C ASP A 26 -29.55 3.84 -3.83
N ASP A 27 -28.84 3.01 -4.59
CA ASP A 27 -28.23 1.78 -4.08
C ASP A 27 -26.93 2.02 -3.30
N ILE A 28 -26.47 3.28 -3.25
CA ILE A 28 -25.27 3.72 -2.54
C ILE A 28 -25.67 4.54 -1.30
N PRO A 29 -25.47 4.01 -0.07
CA PRO A 29 -25.83 4.69 1.18
C PRO A 29 -25.20 6.08 1.35
N GLU A 30 -24.00 6.28 0.82
CA GLU A 30 -23.29 7.56 0.87
C GLU A 30 -24.01 8.64 0.06
N ASN A 31 -24.60 8.28 -1.09
CA ASN A 31 -25.40 9.22 -1.89
C ASN A 31 -26.65 9.63 -1.13
N LEU A 32 -27.35 8.67 -0.51
CA LEU A 32 -28.55 8.95 0.28
C LEU A 32 -28.25 9.88 1.44
N SER A 33 -27.18 9.61 2.19
CA SER A 33 -26.78 10.43 3.34
C SER A 33 -26.54 11.90 2.93
N LEU A 34 -25.87 12.11 1.80
CA LEU A 34 -25.64 13.44 1.23
C LEU A 34 -26.95 14.13 0.82
N LEU A 35 -27.86 13.40 0.17
CA LEU A 35 -29.13 13.94 -0.28
C LEU A 35 -30.08 14.27 0.88
N GLU A 36 -30.07 13.48 1.94
CA GLU A 36 -30.83 13.74 3.17
C GLU A 36 -30.39 15.05 3.82
N GLU A 37 -29.07 15.28 3.94
CA GLU A 37 -28.52 16.52 4.48
C GLU A 37 -28.95 17.73 3.65
N VAL A 38 -28.71 17.67 2.33
CA VAL A 38 -28.96 18.78 1.41
C VAL A 38 -30.45 19.14 1.31
N LEU A 39 -31.33 18.14 1.21
CA LEU A 39 -32.78 18.39 1.10
C LEU A 39 -33.42 18.67 2.46
N GLY A 40 -32.86 18.13 3.55
CA GLY A 40 -33.23 18.48 4.92
C GLY A 40 -32.99 19.95 5.21
N ASP A 41 -31.83 20.48 4.83
CA ASP A 41 -31.49 21.90 4.92
C ASP A 41 -32.39 22.78 4.04
N ALA A 42 -32.83 22.26 2.89
CA ALA A 42 -33.82 22.91 2.03
C ALA A 42 -35.27 22.85 2.58
N GLY A 43 -35.49 22.21 3.73
CA GLY A 43 -36.77 22.19 4.44
C GLY A 43 -37.69 21.02 4.09
N TYR A 44 -37.19 20.01 3.39
CA TYR A 44 -37.95 18.79 3.09
C TYR A 44 -37.80 17.75 4.21
N ALA A 45 -38.81 16.89 4.36
CA ALA A 45 -38.69 15.68 5.15
C ALA A 45 -38.29 14.53 4.22
N THR A 46 -37.16 13.89 4.44
CA THR A 46 -36.65 12.83 3.57
C THR A 46 -36.90 11.44 4.17
N VAL A 47 -37.12 10.46 3.30
CA VAL A 47 -37.03 9.03 3.64
C VAL A 47 -36.19 8.38 2.56
N SER A 48 -35.18 7.64 2.96
CA SER A 48 -34.26 6.97 2.04
C SER A 48 -34.47 5.46 2.02
N VAL A 49 -34.33 4.88 0.84
CA VAL A 49 -34.42 3.45 0.58
C VAL A 49 -33.33 3.04 -0.41
N LEU A 50 -32.86 1.78 -0.32
CA LEU A 50 -31.67 1.32 -1.05
C LEU A 50 -32.00 0.63 -2.39
N SER A 51 -33.29 0.48 -2.72
CA SER A 51 -33.70 -0.17 -3.97
C SER A 51 -35.06 0.30 -4.46
N GLY A 52 -35.30 0.16 -5.78
CA GLY A 52 -36.62 0.41 -6.36
C GLY A 52 -37.72 -0.47 -5.78
N ALA A 53 -37.39 -1.70 -5.36
CA ALA A 53 -38.36 -2.60 -4.70
C ALA A 53 -38.80 -2.08 -3.32
N GLU A 54 -37.85 -1.61 -2.51
CA GLU A 54 -38.14 -0.95 -1.23
C GLU A 54 -38.92 0.34 -1.44
N ALA A 55 -38.59 1.12 -2.48
CA ALA A 55 -39.33 2.33 -2.83
C ALA A 55 -40.82 2.06 -3.12
N LEU A 56 -41.12 1.02 -3.91
CA LEU A 56 -42.50 0.61 -4.19
C LEU A 56 -43.23 0.11 -2.95
N GLN A 57 -42.53 -0.56 -2.03
CA GLN A 57 -43.11 -0.95 -0.76
C GLN A 57 -43.44 0.28 0.10
N GLN A 58 -42.53 1.24 0.16
CA GLN A 58 -42.66 2.46 0.95
C GLN A 58 -43.77 3.37 0.40
N LEU A 59 -43.92 3.47 -0.92
CA LEU A 59 -45.00 4.21 -1.59
C LEU A 59 -46.39 3.61 -1.35
N ARG A 60 -46.48 2.35 -0.92
CA ARG A 60 -47.75 1.70 -0.54
C ARG A 60 -48.11 1.92 0.93
N SER A 61 -47.11 2.06 1.80
CA SER A 61 -47.32 2.24 3.24
C SER A 61 -47.47 3.70 3.64
N GLU A 62 -46.85 4.62 2.91
CA GLU A 62 -46.76 6.03 3.29
C GLU A 62 -46.98 6.99 2.12
N GLN A 63 -47.35 8.24 2.44
CA GLN A 63 -47.52 9.29 1.44
C GLN A 63 -46.21 10.08 1.23
N PHE A 64 -45.91 10.32 -0.04
CA PHE A 64 -44.79 11.12 -0.52
C PHE A 64 -45.26 12.17 -1.50
N HIS A 65 -44.55 13.29 -1.52
CA HIS A 65 -44.86 14.44 -2.35
C HIS A 65 -43.91 14.55 -3.53
N LEU A 66 -42.72 13.93 -3.48
CA LEU A 66 -41.76 13.92 -4.57
C LEU A 66 -40.86 12.68 -4.44
N ILE A 67 -40.41 12.13 -5.56
CA ILE A 67 -39.46 11.01 -5.62
C ILE A 67 -38.19 11.49 -6.33
N VAL A 68 -37.04 11.24 -5.72
CA VAL A 68 -35.72 11.38 -6.35
C VAL A 68 -35.09 9.99 -6.38
N ALA A 69 -34.82 9.47 -7.57
CA ALA A 69 -34.27 8.13 -7.75
C ALA A 69 -33.02 8.14 -8.63
N ASP A 70 -32.04 7.31 -8.30
CA ASP A 70 -30.95 7.00 -9.23
C ASP A 70 -31.51 6.27 -10.47
N ALA A 71 -30.91 6.56 -11.62
CA ALA A 71 -31.33 5.98 -12.89
C ALA A 71 -31.03 4.47 -12.95
N MET A 72 -29.94 4.01 -12.34
CA MET A 72 -29.36 2.69 -12.49
C MET A 72 -29.22 2.02 -11.13
N MET A 73 -30.15 1.13 -10.79
CA MET A 73 -30.11 0.36 -9.56
C MET A 73 -30.32 -1.14 -9.84
N PRO A 74 -29.85 -2.05 -8.98
CA PRO A 74 -30.09 -3.48 -9.15
C PRO A 74 -31.58 -3.84 -9.10
N ALA A 75 -31.95 -4.86 -9.89
CA ALA A 75 -33.30 -5.44 -10.00
C ALA A 75 -34.40 -4.50 -10.51
N ILE A 76 -34.68 -3.39 -9.82
CA ILE A 76 -35.62 -2.34 -10.25
C ILE A 76 -34.86 -1.02 -10.29
N ASP A 77 -34.56 -0.55 -11.49
CA ASP A 77 -33.91 0.73 -11.70
C ASP A 77 -34.89 1.92 -11.73
N GLY A 78 -34.34 3.14 -11.83
CA GLY A 78 -35.12 4.37 -11.77
C GLY A 78 -36.12 4.54 -12.92
N PHE A 79 -35.84 3.99 -14.11
CA PHE A 79 -36.75 4.06 -15.24
C PHE A 79 -37.93 3.11 -15.06
N GLN A 80 -37.67 1.88 -14.63
CA GLN A 80 -38.72 0.91 -14.31
C GLN A 80 -39.57 1.39 -13.13
N LEU A 81 -38.93 1.90 -12.07
CA LEU A 81 -39.62 2.48 -10.92
C LEU A 81 -40.53 3.63 -11.35
N CYS A 82 -40.04 4.56 -12.17
CA CYS A 82 -40.84 5.67 -12.68
C CYS A 82 -42.06 5.17 -13.47
N LYS A 83 -41.86 4.19 -14.37
CA LYS A 83 -42.95 3.59 -15.14
C LYS A 83 -44.02 2.99 -14.23
N GLU A 84 -43.63 2.20 -13.22
CA GLU A 84 -44.57 1.58 -12.27
C GLU A 84 -45.33 2.63 -11.44
N VAL A 85 -44.64 3.69 -10.99
CA VAL A 85 -45.25 4.82 -10.27
C VAL A 85 -46.26 5.55 -11.15
N LYS A 86 -45.90 5.86 -12.40
CA LYS A 86 -46.76 6.61 -13.33
C LYS A 86 -47.92 5.80 -13.91
N GLN A 87 -47.84 4.47 -13.91
CA GLN A 87 -48.95 3.58 -14.26
C GLN A 87 -49.95 3.38 -13.11
N SER A 88 -49.55 3.67 -11.87
CA SER A 88 -50.43 3.52 -10.71
C SER A 88 -51.42 4.69 -10.58
N ALA A 89 -52.72 4.39 -10.51
CA ALA A 89 -53.77 5.41 -10.38
C ALA A 89 -53.63 6.28 -9.12
N THR A 90 -53.01 5.77 -8.06
CA THR A 90 -52.82 6.49 -6.80
C THR A 90 -51.47 7.21 -6.72
N LEU A 91 -50.47 6.84 -7.52
CA LEU A 91 -49.11 7.38 -7.42
C LEU A 91 -48.70 8.26 -8.62
N ALA A 92 -49.43 8.19 -9.73
CA ALA A 92 -49.05 8.87 -10.98
C ALA A 92 -48.91 10.40 -10.86
N HIS A 93 -49.58 11.00 -9.89
CA HIS A 93 -49.54 12.43 -9.63
C HIS A 93 -48.25 12.89 -8.95
N ILE A 94 -47.47 11.99 -8.33
CA ILE A 94 -46.26 12.33 -7.58
C ILE A 94 -45.14 12.71 -8.57
N PRO A 95 -44.55 13.92 -8.48
CA PRO A 95 -43.39 14.32 -9.26
C PRO A 95 -42.21 13.35 -9.10
N PHE A 96 -41.59 12.97 -10.21
CA PHE A 96 -40.49 12.01 -10.27
C PHE A 96 -39.24 12.64 -10.90
N ILE A 97 -38.15 12.67 -10.13
CA ILE A 97 -36.84 13.14 -10.58
C ILE A 97 -35.90 11.94 -10.74
N ILE A 98 -35.29 11.81 -11.91
CA ILE A 98 -34.12 10.96 -12.07
C ILE A 98 -32.86 11.78 -11.73
N TYR A 99 -32.08 11.30 -10.77
CA TYR A 99 -30.82 11.91 -10.35
C TYR A 99 -29.66 10.94 -10.59
N THR A 100 -28.83 11.16 -11.62
CA THR A 100 -27.82 10.18 -12.02
C THR A 100 -26.46 10.76 -12.34
N GLY A 101 -25.41 9.98 -12.12
CA GLY A 101 -24.04 10.29 -12.53
C GLY A 101 -23.70 9.77 -13.93
N ASN A 102 -24.64 9.11 -14.61
CA ASN A 102 -24.39 8.44 -15.87
C ASN A 102 -25.00 9.21 -17.04
N TYR A 103 -24.22 9.37 -18.11
CA TYR A 103 -24.58 10.12 -19.32
C TYR A 103 -25.78 9.47 -20.00
N VAL A 104 -26.77 10.29 -20.33
CA VAL A 104 -27.98 9.87 -21.03
C VAL A 104 -28.09 10.81 -22.22
N ASP A 105 -27.91 10.26 -23.42
CA ASP A 105 -27.89 11.01 -24.69
C ASP A 105 -29.18 11.85 -24.85
N LYS A 106 -29.24 12.77 -25.82
CA LYS A 106 -30.45 13.61 -26.02
C LYS A 106 -31.73 12.80 -26.22
N GLU A 107 -31.63 11.66 -26.88
CA GLU A 107 -32.73 10.70 -27.11
C GLU A 107 -33.26 10.07 -25.82
N ASP A 108 -32.37 10.00 -24.85
CA ASP A 108 -32.43 9.24 -23.63
C ASP A 108 -33.13 10.12 -22.56
N HIS A 109 -32.91 11.44 -22.63
CA HIS A 109 -33.75 12.46 -21.99
C HIS A 109 -35.17 12.52 -22.57
N GLN A 110 -35.32 12.36 -23.90
CA GLN A 110 -36.65 12.33 -24.52
C GLN A 110 -37.42 11.08 -24.09
N PHE A 111 -36.75 9.95 -23.97
CA PHE A 111 -37.30 8.72 -23.42
C PHE A 111 -37.73 8.89 -21.97
N ALA A 112 -36.88 9.46 -21.10
CA ALA A 112 -37.22 9.76 -19.71
C ALA A 112 -38.51 10.60 -19.61
N LYS A 113 -38.65 11.65 -20.43
CA LYS A 113 -39.89 12.44 -20.49
C LYS A 113 -41.09 11.62 -20.96
N SER A 114 -40.89 10.71 -21.91
CA SER A 114 -41.97 9.87 -22.43
C SER A 114 -42.54 8.91 -21.38
N ILE A 115 -41.74 8.46 -20.40
CA ILE A 115 -42.17 7.57 -19.31
C ILE A 115 -42.78 8.33 -18.12
N GLY A 116 -42.78 9.66 -18.17
CA GLY A 116 -43.33 10.53 -17.13
C GLY A 116 -42.31 11.05 -16.12
N VAL A 117 -41.01 10.98 -16.40
CA VAL A 117 -40.02 11.67 -15.56
C VAL A 117 -40.24 13.19 -15.67
N ASP A 118 -40.44 13.84 -14.52
CA ASP A 118 -40.75 15.27 -14.43
C ASP A 118 -39.49 16.14 -14.50
N ALA A 119 -38.37 15.65 -13.96
CA ALA A 119 -37.06 16.27 -14.12
C ALA A 119 -35.92 15.25 -14.19
N TYR A 120 -34.86 15.62 -14.90
CA TYR A 120 -33.66 14.81 -15.08
C TYR A 120 -32.46 15.65 -14.65
N VAL A 121 -31.70 15.19 -13.65
CA VAL A 121 -30.62 15.96 -13.02
C VAL A 121 -29.34 15.13 -13.01
N MET A 122 -28.24 15.71 -13.53
CA MET A 122 -26.93 15.05 -13.50
C MET A 122 -26.22 15.31 -12.16
N LYS A 123 -25.64 14.27 -11.56
CA LYS A 123 -24.88 14.37 -10.30
C LYS A 123 -23.73 15.39 -10.38
N TYR A 124 -23.12 15.56 -11.56
CA TYR A 124 -22.02 16.53 -11.77
C TYR A 124 -22.47 17.98 -11.97
N ASP A 125 -23.77 18.25 -12.18
CA ASP A 125 -24.30 19.62 -12.28
C ASP A 125 -24.40 20.30 -10.90
N GLY A 126 -24.00 19.59 -9.84
CA GLY A 126 -23.98 20.07 -8.47
C GLY A 126 -25.33 19.95 -7.76
N LEU A 127 -25.26 19.88 -6.43
CA LEU A 127 -26.41 19.67 -5.54
C LEU A 127 -27.43 20.82 -5.60
N ALA A 128 -26.99 22.04 -5.88
CA ALA A 128 -27.87 23.20 -6.02
C ALA A 128 -28.90 23.02 -7.17
N THR A 129 -28.48 22.38 -8.26
CA THR A 129 -29.34 22.08 -9.42
C THR A 129 -30.44 21.08 -9.05
N LEU A 130 -30.12 20.09 -8.22
CA LEU A 130 -31.11 19.16 -7.69
C LEU A 130 -32.11 19.88 -6.79
N VAL A 131 -31.65 20.68 -5.82
CA VAL A 131 -32.52 21.44 -4.91
C VAL A 131 -33.45 22.37 -5.70
N GLN A 132 -32.93 23.05 -6.72
CA GLN A 132 -33.74 23.90 -7.59
C GLN A 132 -34.81 23.10 -8.34
N SER A 133 -34.48 21.91 -8.84
CA SER A 133 -35.42 21.04 -9.55
C SER A 133 -36.53 20.54 -8.62
N VAL A 134 -36.16 20.12 -7.39
CA VAL A 134 -37.11 19.72 -6.35
C VAL A 134 -38.04 20.88 -6.00
N ASN A 135 -37.51 22.08 -5.74
CA ASN A 135 -38.31 23.27 -5.43
C ASN A 135 -39.29 23.62 -6.55
N THR A 136 -38.81 23.65 -7.80
CA THR A 136 -39.63 23.99 -8.96
C THR A 136 -40.81 23.00 -9.12
N LEU A 137 -40.55 21.70 -8.95
CA LEU A 137 -41.60 20.68 -9.06
C LEU A 137 -42.54 20.70 -7.86
N ALA A 138 -42.03 20.90 -6.65
CA ALA A 138 -42.84 21.02 -5.45
C ALA A 138 -43.79 22.23 -5.52
N GLU A 139 -43.30 23.39 -5.97
CA GLU A 139 -44.12 24.59 -6.18
C GLU A 139 -45.20 24.37 -7.24
N ARG A 140 -44.84 23.73 -8.35
CA ARG A 140 -45.79 23.43 -9.44
C ARG A 140 -46.89 22.46 -9.01
N ALA A 141 -46.56 21.44 -8.23
CA ALA A 141 -47.50 20.38 -7.84
C ALA A 141 -48.33 20.75 -6.60
N TYR A 142 -47.79 21.55 -5.67
CA TYR A 142 -48.39 21.79 -4.35
C TYR A 142 -48.49 23.27 -3.97
N GLY A 143 -48.34 24.18 -4.94
CA GLY A 143 -48.30 25.62 -4.71
C GLY A 143 -49.59 26.21 -4.14
N THR A 144 -49.59 26.51 -2.84
CA THR A 144 -49.77 27.87 -2.29
C THR A 144 -49.03 27.98 -0.94
N ARG A 145 -47.81 28.52 -0.95
CA ARG A 145 -47.37 29.39 0.17
C ARG A 145 -47.70 30.83 -0.26
N ALA A 146 -48.65 31.43 0.46
CA ALA A 146 -49.13 32.82 0.37
C ALA A 146 -49.66 33.31 -1.00
N GLY A 147 -50.99 33.28 -1.13
CA GLY A 147 -51.83 34.32 -1.76
C GLY A 147 -51.49 34.79 -3.17
N THR A 148 -52.18 34.27 -4.17
CA THR A 148 -53.05 35.05 -5.07
C THR A 148 -53.82 34.10 -5.98
N GLU A 149 -55.06 34.48 -6.27
CA GLU A 149 -56.04 33.79 -7.10
C GLU A 149 -55.46 33.35 -8.46
N PHE A 150 -55.98 32.25 -9.02
CA PHE A 150 -56.47 32.09 -10.41
C PHE A 150 -56.66 30.57 -10.66
N ALA A 151 -57.91 30.15 -10.88
CA ALA A 151 -58.50 29.80 -12.17
C ALA A 151 -58.19 28.38 -12.66
N GLU A 152 -59.18 27.52 -12.45
CA GLU A 152 -59.85 26.71 -13.47
C GLU A 152 -59.07 26.36 -14.76
N THR A 153 -58.98 25.04 -14.98
CA THR A 153 -59.31 24.33 -16.23
C THR A 153 -58.14 23.66 -16.97
N SER A 154 -58.04 22.36 -16.66
CA SER A 154 -58.13 21.24 -17.61
C SER A 154 -56.89 20.61 -18.23
N SER A 155 -57.03 19.28 -18.30
CA SER A 155 -56.46 18.33 -19.26
C SER A 155 -55.07 17.75 -18.96
N ILE A 156 -54.97 16.89 -17.95
CA ILE A 156 -53.97 15.80 -17.94
C ILE A 156 -54.70 14.48 -17.68
N ALA A 157 -55.51 14.09 -18.67
CA ALA A 157 -56.08 12.76 -18.78
C ALA A 157 -55.87 12.23 -20.22
N GLN A 158 -54.70 12.49 -20.80
CA GLN A 158 -54.22 11.71 -21.94
C GLN A 158 -53.31 10.61 -21.38
N ARG A 159 -53.93 9.44 -21.18
CA ARG A 159 -53.26 8.19 -20.83
C ARG A 159 -52.10 7.95 -21.79
N MET A 160 -50.88 8.00 -21.28
CA MET A 160 -49.71 7.47 -21.98
C MET A 160 -49.78 5.95 -21.93
N ASN A 161 -50.36 5.33 -22.96
CA ASN A 161 -49.93 3.98 -23.33
C ASN A 161 -48.55 4.17 -23.98
N LEU A 162 -47.49 4.15 -23.16
CA LEU A 162 -46.19 3.80 -23.72
C LEU A 162 -46.34 2.41 -24.30
N ASP A 163 -45.96 2.25 -25.57
CA ASP A 163 -45.80 0.94 -26.15
C ASP A 163 -44.74 0.21 -25.30
N ASP A 164 -45.17 -0.78 -24.52
CA ASP A 164 -44.30 -1.52 -23.60
C ASP A 164 -43.08 -2.09 -24.33
N GLN A 165 -43.23 -2.34 -25.63
CA GLN A 165 -42.17 -2.77 -26.52
C GLN A 165 -41.10 -1.67 -26.74
N MET A 166 -41.48 -0.42 -26.97
CA MET A 166 -40.54 0.70 -27.10
C MET A 166 -39.78 0.99 -25.79
N PHE A 167 -40.47 0.86 -24.65
CA PHE A 167 -39.83 0.97 -23.34
C PHE A 167 -38.75 -0.08 -23.17
N LEU A 168 -39.09 -1.35 -23.42
CA LEU A 168 -38.17 -2.47 -23.25
C LEU A 168 -36.97 -2.37 -24.20
N GLU A 169 -37.20 -2.03 -25.47
CA GLU A 169 -36.13 -1.88 -26.46
C GLU A 169 -35.14 -0.77 -26.08
N ARG A 170 -35.64 0.41 -25.66
CA ARG A 170 -34.76 1.53 -25.31
C ARG A 170 -34.05 1.32 -23.99
N HIS A 171 -34.76 0.79 -23.00
CA HIS A 171 -34.19 0.43 -21.70
C HIS A 171 -33.06 -0.59 -21.85
N HIS A 172 -33.27 -1.66 -22.61
CA HIS A 172 -32.22 -2.63 -22.91
C HIS A 172 -31.01 -2.01 -23.59
N ALA A 173 -31.21 -1.07 -24.53
CA ALA A 173 -30.10 -0.38 -25.20
C ALA A 173 -29.24 0.43 -24.21
N ILE A 174 -29.86 1.13 -23.26
CA ILE A 174 -29.16 1.89 -22.22
C ILE A 174 -28.34 0.95 -21.33
N VAL A 175 -28.95 -0.15 -20.87
CA VAL A 175 -28.28 -1.14 -20.01
C VAL A 175 -27.10 -1.79 -20.73
N VAL A 176 -27.27 -2.21 -21.99
CA VAL A 176 -26.21 -2.84 -22.79
C VAL A 176 -25.04 -1.90 -23.00
N LYS A 177 -25.30 -0.65 -23.42
CA LYS A 177 -24.24 0.35 -23.61
C LYS A 177 -23.44 0.56 -22.32
N LYS A 178 -24.12 0.64 -21.17
CA LYS A 178 -23.46 0.80 -19.88
C LYS A 178 -22.64 -0.43 -19.47
N LEU A 179 -23.16 -1.61 -19.77
CA LEU A 179 -22.47 -2.87 -19.51
C LEU A 179 -21.18 -2.96 -20.36
N GLU A 180 -21.24 -2.57 -21.63
CA GLU A 180 -20.08 -2.51 -22.52
C GLU A 180 -19.00 -1.53 -22.00
N GLU A 181 -19.40 -0.32 -21.60
CA GLU A 181 -18.49 0.66 -20.98
C GLU A 181 -17.80 0.09 -19.73
N LYS A 182 -18.57 -0.55 -18.84
CA LYS A 182 -18.03 -1.14 -17.61
C LYS A 182 -17.15 -2.36 -17.87
N MET A 183 -17.49 -3.18 -18.86
CA MET A 183 -16.64 -4.30 -19.28
C MET A 183 -15.29 -3.80 -19.79
N HIS A 184 -15.28 -2.73 -20.58
CA HIS A 184 -14.04 -2.14 -21.09
C HIS A 184 -13.17 -1.55 -19.97
N GLU A 185 -13.77 -0.79 -19.03
CA GLU A 185 -13.06 -0.29 -17.85
C GLU A 185 -12.43 -1.43 -17.03
N LEU A 186 -13.18 -2.52 -16.83
CA LEU A 186 -12.73 -3.66 -16.04
C LEU A 186 -11.61 -4.43 -16.73
N GLU A 187 -11.64 -4.53 -18.05
CA GLU A 187 -10.60 -5.16 -18.86
C GLU A 187 -9.27 -4.40 -18.73
N VAL A 188 -9.29 -3.08 -18.91
CA VAL A 188 -8.11 -2.21 -18.72
C VAL A 188 -7.56 -2.31 -17.31
N PHE A 189 -8.44 -2.34 -16.30
CA PHE A 189 -8.04 -2.49 -14.91
C PHE A 189 -7.39 -3.85 -14.64
N SER A 190 -7.96 -4.94 -15.16
CA SER A 190 -7.43 -6.30 -15.05
C SER A 190 -6.05 -6.45 -15.70
N GLU A 191 -5.86 -5.86 -16.88
CA GLU A 191 -4.56 -5.83 -17.56
C GLU A 191 -3.52 -5.09 -16.72
N THR A 192 -3.89 -3.92 -16.18
CA THR A 192 -3.02 -3.10 -15.33
C THR A 192 -2.60 -3.86 -14.07
N LEU A 193 -3.55 -4.53 -13.41
CA LEU A 193 -3.25 -5.37 -12.24
C LEU A 193 -2.33 -6.54 -12.59
N SER A 194 -2.57 -7.20 -13.72
CA SER A 194 -1.73 -8.29 -14.20
C SER A 194 -0.31 -7.83 -14.54
N GLN A 195 -0.15 -6.60 -15.03
CA GLN A 195 1.16 -6.00 -15.26
C GLN A 195 1.86 -5.69 -13.93
N LYS A 196 1.21 -4.98 -13.00
CA LYS A 196 1.80 -4.67 -11.68
C LYS A 196 2.18 -5.94 -10.90
N THR A 197 1.36 -6.98 -10.98
CA THR A 197 1.66 -8.27 -10.35
C THR A 197 2.94 -8.88 -10.92
N ARG A 198 3.10 -8.87 -12.25
CA ARG A 198 4.33 -9.34 -12.91
C ARG A 198 5.56 -8.50 -12.54
N GLU A 199 5.40 -7.17 -12.43
CA GLU A 199 6.49 -6.27 -12.02
C GLU A 199 6.94 -6.57 -10.58
N ILE A 200 6.00 -6.74 -9.65
CA ILE A 200 6.29 -7.10 -8.25
C ILE A 200 6.98 -8.45 -8.19
N GLN A 201 6.44 -9.48 -8.84
CA GLN A 201 7.03 -10.82 -8.87
C GLN A 201 8.45 -10.81 -9.45
N SER A 202 8.67 -10.07 -10.54
CA SER A 202 9.99 -9.92 -11.13
C SER A 202 10.96 -9.22 -10.18
N SER A 203 10.50 -8.18 -9.47
CA SER A 203 11.31 -7.47 -8.48
C SER A 203 11.64 -8.34 -7.27
N GLU A 204 10.68 -9.09 -6.75
CA GLU A 204 10.88 -10.02 -5.64
C GLU A 204 11.88 -11.13 -6.04
N ALA A 205 11.73 -11.72 -7.23
CA ALA A 205 12.64 -12.74 -7.72
C ALA A 205 14.08 -12.20 -7.88
N ARG A 206 14.24 -10.95 -8.33
CA ARG A 206 15.55 -10.28 -8.38
C ARG A 206 16.13 -10.09 -6.98
N TYR A 207 15.34 -9.58 -6.03
CA TYR A 207 15.76 -9.40 -4.65
C TYR A 207 16.21 -10.74 -4.03
N ARG A 208 15.38 -11.77 -4.13
CA ARG A 208 15.66 -13.10 -3.58
C ARG A 208 16.93 -13.70 -4.18
N ASN A 209 17.16 -13.55 -5.49
CA ASN A 209 18.41 -14.00 -6.11
C ASN A 209 19.64 -13.25 -5.57
N LEU A 210 19.58 -11.93 -5.46
CA LEU A 210 20.70 -11.13 -4.93
C LEU A 210 20.98 -11.46 -3.46
N PHE A 211 19.93 -11.65 -2.68
CA PHE A 211 20.01 -11.98 -1.26
C PHE A 211 20.60 -13.38 -1.04
N GLU A 212 20.06 -14.41 -1.69
CA GLU A 212 20.46 -15.81 -1.49
C GLU A 212 21.83 -16.16 -2.05
N HIS A 213 22.26 -15.49 -3.12
CA HIS A 213 23.55 -15.76 -3.76
C HIS A 213 24.65 -14.78 -3.37
N ALA A 214 24.40 -13.86 -2.43
CA ALA A 214 25.44 -13.02 -1.87
C ALA A 214 26.50 -13.87 -1.14
N SER A 215 27.78 -13.63 -1.41
CA SER A 215 28.90 -14.34 -0.76
C SER A 215 29.22 -13.82 0.65
N ILE A 216 28.25 -13.14 1.28
CA ILE A 216 28.31 -12.62 2.64
C ILE A 216 27.08 -13.09 3.38
N GLY A 217 27.20 -13.36 4.69
CA GLY A 217 26.06 -13.68 5.51
C GLY A 217 25.22 -12.43 5.75
N ILE A 218 23.98 -12.43 5.28
CA ILE A 218 23.05 -11.31 5.48
C ILE A 218 21.96 -11.76 6.44
N PHE A 219 21.73 -10.96 7.48
CA PHE A 219 20.66 -11.18 8.45
C PHE A 219 19.81 -9.91 8.53
N VAL A 220 18.49 -10.08 8.45
CA VAL A 220 17.52 -9.02 8.71
C VAL A 220 16.95 -9.27 10.10
N LEU A 221 17.12 -8.30 10.99
CA LEU A 221 16.66 -8.39 12.37
C LEU A 221 15.57 -7.35 12.67
N GLU A 222 14.68 -7.69 13.59
CA GLU A 222 13.81 -6.71 14.24
C GLU A 222 14.62 -5.90 15.26
N LYS A 223 14.57 -4.57 15.20
CA LYS A 223 15.45 -3.70 15.99
C LYS A 223 15.16 -3.74 17.50
N GLN A 224 13.90 -3.93 17.90
CA GLN A 224 13.49 -3.94 19.31
C GLN A 224 13.92 -5.22 20.03
N THR A 225 13.69 -6.37 19.39
CA THR A 225 13.90 -7.70 20.00
C THR A 225 15.24 -8.30 19.61
N GLY A 226 15.83 -7.83 18.50
CA GLY A 226 17.00 -8.46 17.89
C GLY A 226 16.70 -9.79 17.22
N ARG A 227 15.42 -10.20 17.06
CA ARG A 227 15.05 -11.48 16.46
C ARG A 227 15.33 -11.49 14.95
N VAL A 228 15.78 -12.64 14.42
CA VAL A 228 15.92 -12.83 12.97
C VAL A 228 14.55 -12.82 12.32
N VAL A 229 14.39 -11.96 11.34
CA VAL A 229 13.26 -11.93 10.42
C VAL A 229 13.60 -12.72 9.16
N ASP A 230 14.82 -12.56 8.66
CA ASP A 230 15.30 -13.23 7.46
C ASP A 230 16.81 -13.45 7.49
N VAL A 231 17.29 -14.48 6.79
CA VAL A 231 18.71 -14.82 6.68
C VAL A 231 18.99 -15.51 5.35
N ASN A 232 20.08 -15.14 4.68
CA ASN A 232 20.45 -15.78 3.42
C ASN A 232 21.20 -17.11 3.62
N ALA A 233 21.34 -17.88 2.55
CA ALA A 233 22.07 -19.15 2.55
C ALA A 233 23.49 -19.06 3.14
N GLU A 234 24.24 -17.99 2.85
CA GLU A 234 25.61 -17.82 3.37
C GLU A 234 25.62 -17.59 4.89
N GLY A 235 24.66 -16.85 5.44
CA GLY A 235 24.52 -16.65 6.88
C GLY A 235 24.27 -17.96 7.63
N LEU A 236 23.41 -18.82 7.07
CA LEU A 236 23.17 -20.17 7.60
C LEU A 236 24.42 -21.06 7.53
N ALA A 237 25.12 -21.04 6.39
CA ALA A 237 26.36 -21.80 6.19
C ALA A 237 27.48 -21.34 7.15
N LEU A 238 27.61 -20.02 7.35
CA LEU A 238 28.60 -19.42 8.23
C LEU A 238 28.40 -19.85 9.69
N LEU A 239 27.16 -19.79 10.19
CA LEU A 239 26.85 -20.12 11.58
C LEU A 239 26.66 -21.62 11.83
N ARG A 240 26.43 -22.40 10.76
CA ARG A 240 26.08 -23.84 10.80
C ARG A 240 24.76 -24.12 11.54
N PHE A 241 23.79 -23.24 11.33
CA PHE A 241 22.42 -23.40 11.82
C PHE A 241 21.48 -23.70 10.66
N THR A 242 20.38 -24.39 10.95
CA THR A 242 19.24 -24.43 10.03
C THR A 242 18.41 -23.17 10.17
N HIS A 243 17.62 -22.85 9.15
CA HIS A 243 16.76 -21.68 9.13
C HIS A 243 15.81 -21.64 10.34
N ASP A 244 15.13 -22.75 10.63
CA ASP A 244 14.14 -22.83 11.72
C ASP A 244 14.78 -22.62 13.11
N GLU A 245 15.97 -23.17 13.32
CA GLU A 245 16.69 -23.01 14.60
C GLU A 245 17.19 -21.57 14.80
N LEU A 246 17.43 -20.82 13.72
CA LEU A 246 17.89 -19.44 13.80
C LEU A 246 16.75 -18.45 14.10
N LEU A 247 15.53 -18.77 13.68
CA LEU A 247 14.34 -17.96 13.96
C LEU A 247 13.95 -18.00 15.45
N ASP A 248 14.23 -19.11 16.12
CA ASP A 248 13.97 -19.32 17.55
C ASP A 248 15.17 -18.93 18.45
N ALA A 249 16.35 -18.69 17.85
CA ALA A 249 17.54 -18.29 18.58
C ALA A 249 17.60 -16.77 18.81
N GLU A 250 18.42 -16.34 19.78
CA GLU A 250 18.86 -14.95 19.90
C GLU A 250 20.09 -14.74 18.99
N PRO A 251 19.96 -14.10 17.82
CA PRO A 251 21.01 -14.09 16.81
C PRO A 251 22.23 -13.24 17.19
N LEU A 252 22.08 -12.32 18.14
CA LEU A 252 23.22 -11.57 18.66
C LEU A 252 24.05 -12.37 19.66
N SER A 253 23.57 -13.51 20.17
CA SER A 253 24.32 -14.36 21.11
C SER A 253 25.60 -14.96 20.50
N PHE A 254 25.66 -15.09 19.17
CA PHE A 254 26.84 -15.59 18.45
C PHE A 254 27.99 -14.59 18.42
N VAL A 255 27.70 -13.30 18.56
CA VAL A 255 28.72 -12.24 18.66
C VAL A 255 29.38 -12.36 20.04
N VAL A 256 30.66 -12.69 20.10
CA VAL A 256 31.32 -12.97 21.39
C VAL A 256 31.42 -11.71 22.25
N GLU A 257 31.80 -10.56 21.67
CA GLU A 257 32.04 -9.35 22.44
C GLU A 257 30.72 -8.61 22.80
N PRO A 258 30.43 -8.38 24.11
CA PRO A 258 29.21 -7.70 24.54
C PRO A 258 29.08 -6.26 24.04
N GLU A 259 30.21 -5.55 23.94
CA GLU A 259 30.28 -4.17 23.45
C GLU A 259 29.80 -4.07 21.99
N THR A 260 30.16 -5.05 21.17
CA THR A 260 29.74 -5.13 19.77
C THR A 260 28.24 -5.38 19.67
N ARG A 261 27.67 -6.27 20.50
CA ARG A 261 26.21 -6.48 20.57
C ARG A 261 25.44 -5.20 20.90
N GLN A 262 25.95 -4.44 21.87
CA GLN A 262 25.33 -3.18 22.27
C GLN A 262 25.45 -2.11 21.18
N ALA A 263 26.60 -2.03 20.50
CA ALA A 263 26.79 -1.13 19.37
C ALA A 263 25.84 -1.43 18.21
N ILE A 264 25.57 -2.70 17.92
CA ILE A 264 24.58 -3.13 16.90
C ILE A 264 23.20 -2.56 17.25
N LEU A 265 22.70 -2.83 18.46
CA LEU A 265 21.34 -2.43 18.88
C LEU A 265 21.17 -0.91 19.01
N GLN A 266 22.23 -0.20 19.40
CA GLN A 266 22.20 1.25 19.62
C GLN A 266 22.52 2.06 18.35
N SER A 267 23.03 1.43 17.30
CA SER A 267 23.42 2.17 16.11
C SER A 267 22.21 2.67 15.31
N GLY A 268 22.22 3.96 14.98
CA GLY A 268 21.31 4.59 14.02
C GLY A 268 21.89 4.71 12.61
N ALA A 269 23.14 4.31 12.40
CA ALA A 269 23.88 4.46 11.15
C ALA A 269 24.63 3.18 10.77
N PHE A 270 25.07 3.11 9.51
CA PHE A 270 25.93 2.01 9.07
C PHE A 270 27.30 2.06 9.76
N PHE A 271 27.73 0.94 10.33
CA PHE A 271 29.09 0.74 10.81
C PHE A 271 29.60 -0.65 10.42
N SER A 272 30.92 -0.84 10.45
CA SER A 272 31.60 -2.12 10.27
C SER A 272 32.73 -2.26 11.29
N LYS A 273 32.95 -3.46 11.82
CA LYS A 273 34.00 -3.76 12.80
C LYS A 273 34.43 -5.24 12.71
N GLU A 274 35.72 -5.51 12.86
CA GLU A 274 36.25 -6.87 13.04
C GLU A 274 35.88 -7.39 14.45
N THR A 275 35.30 -8.59 14.52
CA THR A 275 34.79 -9.25 15.74
C THR A 275 34.96 -10.77 15.62
N SER A 276 34.76 -11.51 16.71
CA SER A 276 34.72 -12.97 16.69
C SER A 276 33.30 -13.50 16.84
N PHE A 277 32.95 -14.46 15.98
CA PHE A 277 31.67 -15.17 16.02
C PHE A 277 31.88 -16.58 16.57
N CYS A 278 30.95 -17.04 17.42
CA CYS A 278 30.88 -18.43 17.86
C CYS A 278 29.86 -19.19 17.02
N ARG A 279 30.33 -20.17 16.24
CA ARG A 279 29.47 -21.09 15.48
C ARG A 279 28.72 -22.04 16.42
N ARG A 280 27.71 -22.74 15.89
CA ARG A 280 26.97 -23.79 16.63
C ARG A 280 27.87 -24.85 17.27
N ASP A 281 28.94 -25.23 16.58
CA ASP A 281 29.90 -26.24 17.01
C ASP A 281 30.93 -25.72 18.04
N GLY A 282 30.80 -24.46 18.48
CA GLY A 282 31.69 -23.81 19.42
C GLY A 282 32.99 -23.26 18.81
N VAL A 283 33.17 -23.38 17.48
CA VAL A 283 34.36 -22.86 16.80
C VAL A 283 34.25 -21.34 16.65
N LEU A 284 35.31 -20.64 17.04
CA LEU A 284 35.44 -19.20 16.83
C LEU A 284 35.90 -18.88 15.41
N VAL A 285 35.25 -17.90 14.79
CA VAL A 285 35.51 -17.42 13.44
C VAL A 285 35.77 -15.92 13.51
N ASP A 286 36.86 -15.47 12.88
CA ASP A 286 37.11 -14.05 12.71
C ASP A 286 36.20 -13.52 11.61
N VAL A 287 35.35 -12.55 11.95
CA VAL A 287 34.42 -11.93 10.98
C VAL A 287 34.54 -10.42 10.98
N GLU A 288 34.30 -9.82 9.81
CA GLU A 288 33.95 -8.41 9.73
C GLU A 288 32.42 -8.32 9.77
N LEU A 289 31.91 -7.70 10.83
CA LEU A 289 30.48 -7.48 11.03
C LEU A 289 30.16 -6.02 10.79
N GLY A 290 29.18 -5.76 9.94
CA GLY A 290 28.55 -4.46 9.91
C GLY A 290 27.04 -4.50 10.05
N ALA A 291 26.51 -3.39 10.53
CA ALA A 291 25.10 -3.23 10.87
C ALA A 291 24.60 -1.86 10.41
N GLY A 292 23.33 -1.78 10.04
CA GLY A 292 22.67 -0.52 9.72
C GLY A 292 21.15 -0.62 9.69
N PRO A 293 20.44 0.51 9.58
CA PRO A 293 18.99 0.52 9.42
C PRO A 293 18.60 -0.13 8.08
N PHE A 294 17.49 -0.85 8.08
CA PHE A 294 16.89 -1.44 6.88
C PHE A 294 15.44 -0.99 6.76
N ASP A 295 15.13 -0.30 5.67
CA ASP A 295 13.78 0.19 5.38
C ASP A 295 13.14 -0.69 4.32
N ASP A 296 12.10 -1.41 4.72
CA ASP A 296 11.27 -2.24 3.87
C ASP A 296 9.78 -1.89 4.00
N GLY A 297 9.48 -0.66 4.46
CA GLY A 297 8.12 -0.22 4.74
C GLY A 297 7.58 -0.66 6.09
N HIS A 298 8.30 -1.51 6.84
CA HIS A 298 8.03 -1.77 8.24
C HIS A 298 8.91 -0.88 9.13
N ASN A 299 8.28 -0.10 10.02
CA ASN A 299 9.04 0.69 10.98
C ASN A 299 9.79 -0.24 11.93
N SER A 300 11.13 -0.17 11.89
CA SER A 300 12.09 -0.72 12.88
C SER A 300 12.73 -2.08 12.57
N ARG A 301 13.27 -2.26 11.37
CA ARG A 301 14.21 -3.35 11.03
C ARG A 301 15.65 -2.86 10.89
N MET A 302 16.58 -3.80 11.00
CA MET A 302 18.00 -3.57 10.78
C MET A 302 18.60 -4.71 9.96
N ILE A 303 19.66 -4.40 9.22
CA ILE A 303 20.42 -5.37 8.43
C ILE A 303 21.80 -5.55 9.04
N LEU A 304 22.22 -6.80 9.12
CA LEU A 304 23.57 -7.22 9.47
C LEU A 304 24.20 -7.91 8.27
N TYR A 305 25.43 -7.54 7.96
CA TYR A 305 26.28 -8.29 7.04
C TYR A 305 27.49 -8.83 7.78
N VAL A 306 27.83 -10.08 7.51
CA VAL A 306 28.90 -10.82 8.16
C VAL A 306 29.79 -11.43 7.10
N LEU A 307 31.06 -11.05 7.11
CA LEU A 307 32.08 -11.54 6.20
C LEU A 307 33.11 -12.36 6.98
N ASP A 308 33.32 -13.63 6.62
CA ASP A 308 34.40 -14.44 7.19
C ASP A 308 35.76 -13.94 6.69
N ILE A 309 36.57 -13.40 7.60
CA ILE A 309 37.91 -12.86 7.30
C ILE A 309 39.03 -13.77 7.82
N THR A 310 38.70 -14.98 8.28
CA THR A 310 39.65 -15.89 8.94
C THR A 310 40.85 -16.20 8.05
N GLU A 311 40.63 -16.59 6.80
CA GLU A 311 41.73 -16.91 5.87
C GLU A 311 42.51 -15.67 5.46
N GLN A 312 41.83 -14.53 5.26
CA GLN A 312 42.48 -13.26 4.94
C GLN A 312 43.41 -12.81 6.08
N LYS A 313 42.97 -12.94 7.33
CA LYS A 313 43.74 -12.58 8.53
C LYS A 313 44.95 -13.50 8.71
N LYS A 314 44.79 -14.82 8.50
CA LYS A 314 45.92 -15.78 8.49
C LYS A 314 46.94 -15.46 7.41
N MET A 315 46.51 -15.15 6.19
CA MET A 315 47.41 -14.75 5.09
C MET A 315 48.17 -13.46 5.43
N ARG A 316 47.46 -12.45 5.97
CA ARG A 316 48.06 -11.18 6.41
C ARG A 316 49.14 -11.41 7.47
N GLN A 317 48.88 -12.24 8.47
CA GLN A 317 49.87 -12.60 9.51
C GLN A 317 51.09 -13.33 8.93
N ARG A 318 50.88 -14.31 8.04
CA ARG A 318 51.98 -15.04 7.38
C ARG A 318 52.86 -14.11 6.53
N MET A 319 52.25 -13.14 5.83
CA MET A 319 52.97 -12.15 5.04
C MET A 319 53.87 -11.29 5.93
N VAL A 320 53.33 -10.74 7.02
CA VAL A 320 54.09 -9.92 7.98
C VAL A 320 55.26 -10.72 8.57
N GLN A 321 55.04 -11.99 8.92
CA GLN A 321 56.11 -12.85 9.43
C GLN A 321 57.20 -13.12 8.38
N THR A 322 56.80 -13.35 7.13
CA THR A 322 57.73 -13.59 6.01
C THR A 322 58.57 -12.36 5.71
N GLU A 323 57.95 -11.17 5.70
CA GLU A 323 58.65 -9.90 5.50
C GLU A 323 59.65 -9.62 6.63
N LYS A 324 59.25 -9.87 7.88
CA LYS A 324 60.15 -9.78 9.04
C LYS A 324 61.33 -10.74 8.91
N MET A 325 61.10 -11.99 8.50
CA MET A 325 62.18 -12.97 8.31
C MET A 325 63.10 -12.59 7.15
N ALA A 326 62.58 -12.06 6.05
CA ALA A 326 63.39 -11.57 4.93
C ALA A 326 64.26 -10.37 5.34
N PHE A 327 63.72 -9.44 6.14
CA PHE A 327 64.48 -8.32 6.69
C PHE A 327 65.61 -8.80 7.61
N LEU A 328 65.31 -9.70 8.56
CA LEU A 328 66.33 -10.30 9.43
C LEU A 328 67.41 -11.05 8.64
N GLY A 329 67.02 -11.76 7.57
CA GLY A 329 67.97 -12.45 6.68
C GLY A 329 68.94 -11.49 5.99
N ARG A 330 68.45 -10.33 5.49
CA ARG A 330 69.31 -9.29 4.89
C ARG A 330 70.28 -8.69 5.91
N LEU A 331 69.81 -8.40 7.13
CA LEU A 331 70.67 -7.91 8.19
C LEU A 331 71.74 -8.93 8.57
N ALA A 332 71.36 -10.20 8.73
CA ALA A 332 72.30 -11.27 9.06
C ALA A 332 73.37 -11.44 7.97
N ALA A 333 73.00 -11.36 6.69
CA ALA A 333 73.95 -11.41 5.57
C ALA A 333 74.93 -10.22 5.59
N SER A 334 74.44 -9.00 5.86
CA SER A 334 75.29 -7.81 6.00
C SER A 334 76.25 -7.92 7.19
N ILE A 335 75.75 -8.33 8.36
CA ILE A 335 76.57 -8.51 9.57
C ILE A 335 77.62 -9.60 9.34
N ALA A 336 77.25 -10.71 8.70
CA ALA A 336 78.18 -11.78 8.36
C ALA A 336 79.30 -11.30 7.42
N HIS A 337 78.97 -10.45 6.44
CA HIS A 337 79.96 -9.81 5.57
C HIS A 337 80.91 -8.91 6.37
N ASP A 338 80.38 -8.07 7.27
CA ASP A 338 81.18 -7.14 8.07
C ASP A 338 82.10 -7.84 9.09
N ILE A 339 81.68 -9.00 9.63
CA ILE A 339 82.52 -9.83 10.51
C ILE A 339 83.57 -10.61 9.72
N ARG A 340 83.24 -11.07 8.50
CA ARG A 340 84.17 -11.83 7.66
C ARG A 340 85.39 -11.01 7.26
N ASN A 341 85.23 -9.70 7.05
CA ASN A 341 86.32 -8.81 6.63
C ASN A 341 87.51 -8.77 7.61
N PRO A 342 87.33 -8.43 8.90
CA PRO A 342 88.42 -8.44 9.87
C PRO A 342 88.92 -9.87 10.15
N LEU A 343 88.05 -10.88 10.19
CA LEU A 343 88.48 -12.28 10.36
C LEU A 343 89.38 -12.77 9.23
N SER A 344 89.07 -12.40 7.98
CA SER A 344 89.90 -12.75 6.82
C SER A 344 91.26 -12.06 6.92
N ALA A 345 91.31 -10.80 7.35
CA ALA A 345 92.57 -10.09 7.58
C ALA A 345 93.39 -10.72 8.72
N ILE A 346 92.76 -11.09 9.84
CA ILE A 346 93.41 -11.79 10.96
C ILE A 346 93.97 -13.13 10.48
N THR A 347 93.17 -13.93 9.77
CA THR A 347 93.57 -15.24 9.25
C THR A 347 94.73 -15.13 8.27
N LEU A 348 94.70 -14.15 7.37
CA LEU A 348 95.78 -13.89 6.42
C LEU A 348 97.09 -13.50 7.14
N ASN A 349 96.99 -12.64 8.15
CA ASN A 349 98.15 -12.26 8.97
C ASN A 349 98.72 -13.45 9.75
N LEU A 350 97.86 -14.31 10.32
CA LEU A 350 98.28 -15.54 10.99
C LEU A 350 98.98 -16.49 10.02
N GLN A 351 98.49 -16.65 8.78
CA GLN A 351 99.15 -17.44 7.75
C GLN A 351 100.52 -16.86 7.35
N HIS A 352 100.66 -15.54 7.27
CA HIS A 352 101.93 -14.88 6.99
C HIS A 352 102.95 -15.07 8.12
N LEU A 353 102.51 -14.97 9.37
CA LEU A 353 103.34 -15.26 10.55
C LEU A 353 103.77 -16.74 10.56
N ALA A 354 102.85 -17.66 10.29
CA ALA A 354 103.15 -19.09 10.20
C ALA A 354 104.21 -19.41 9.14
N LYS A 355 104.20 -18.72 7.99
CA LYS A 355 105.22 -18.87 6.93
C LYS A 355 106.59 -18.29 7.29
N ARG A 356 106.68 -17.40 8.29
CA ARG A 356 107.94 -16.78 8.74
C ARG A 356 108.53 -17.43 9.99
N LEU A 357 107.86 -18.43 10.57
CA LEU A 357 108.41 -19.22 11.67
C LEU A 357 109.49 -20.18 11.15
N PRO A 358 110.66 -20.27 11.83
CA PRO A 358 111.73 -21.19 11.46
C PRO A 358 111.30 -22.66 11.58
N GLU A 359 111.88 -23.54 10.76
CA GLU A 359 111.34 -24.89 10.47
C GLU A 359 111.17 -25.80 11.69
N GLY A 360 111.85 -25.54 12.82
CA GLY A 360 111.75 -26.33 14.05
C GLY A 360 110.44 -26.17 14.84
N PHE A 361 109.52 -25.29 14.42
CA PHE A 361 108.21 -25.10 15.07
C PHE A 361 107.02 -25.62 14.26
N LYS A 362 107.24 -26.24 13.10
CA LYS A 362 106.17 -26.66 12.18
C LYS A 362 105.39 -27.91 12.63
N ASP A 363 105.84 -28.63 13.66
CA ASP A 363 105.31 -29.96 14.01
C ASP A 363 104.25 -30.00 15.13
N HIS A 364 103.88 -28.86 15.74
CA HIS A 364 102.97 -28.87 16.91
C HIS A 364 101.63 -28.16 16.73
N THR A 365 101.26 -27.73 15.54
CA THR A 365 99.96 -27.10 15.31
C THR A 365 99.30 -27.61 14.04
N SER A 366 98.77 -28.82 14.11
CA SER A 366 97.59 -29.23 13.33
C SER A 366 96.37 -28.42 13.79
N LEU A 367 96.38 -27.11 13.50
CA LEU A 367 95.18 -26.27 13.48
C LEU A 367 94.53 -26.43 12.12
N ASN A 368 93.83 -27.56 11.96
CA ASN A 368 92.83 -27.73 10.92
C ASN A 368 91.70 -26.72 11.15
N PHE A 369 91.81 -25.53 10.58
CA PHE A 369 90.64 -24.71 10.30
C PHE A 369 90.07 -25.16 8.95
N ALA A 370 89.20 -26.16 9.00
CA ALA A 370 88.23 -26.38 7.94
C ALA A 370 87.23 -25.21 7.99
N ILE A 371 87.19 -24.42 6.92
CA ILE A 371 86.13 -23.44 6.64
C ILE A 371 84.97 -24.18 6.00
#